data_AF-A0A659XXN3-F1
#
_entry.id   AF-A0A659XXN3-F1
#
_cell.length_a   1.000
_cell.length_b   1.000
_cell.length_c   1.000
_cell.angle_alpha   90.00
_cell.angle_beta   90.00
_cell.angle_gamma   90.00
#
_symmetry.space_group_name_H-M   'P 1'
#
loop_
_entity.id
_entity.type
_entity.pdbx_description
1 polymer ?
#
loop_
_entity_poly.entity_id
_entity_poly.type
_entity_poly.pdbx_seq_one_letter_code
_entity_poly.pdbx_strand_id
1 'polypeptide(L)' 'FYASVRLDIRRIGSVKDRDEVVGNQTRVKVVKNKLAPPFKVVEFDIMYGEGVSKTGELVDLGVKAGVVEKS' A
#
# COMPACT_ATOMS: atom_id res chain seq x y z
N PHE A 1 -13.51 19.10 -10.34
CA PHE A 1 -12.30 19.38 -11.14
C PHE A 1 -11.15 20.02 -10.35
N TYR A 2 -11.39 20.59 -9.17
CA TYR A 2 -10.40 21.30 -8.35
C TYR A 2 -9.31 20.42 -7.71
N ALA A 3 -9.59 19.14 -7.42
CA ALA A 3 -8.61 18.26 -6.79
C ALA A 3 -7.31 18.16 -7.62
N SER A 4 -6.19 18.46 -6.96
CA SER A 4 -4.84 18.33 -7.53
C SER A 4 -4.36 16.88 -7.54
N VAL A 5 -4.78 16.09 -6.55
CA VAL A 5 -4.51 14.65 -6.46
C VAL A 5 -5.82 13.91 -6.19
N ARG A 6 -6.05 12.79 -6.87
CA ARG A 6 -7.17 11.87 -6.61
C ARG A 6 -6.63 10.46 -6.46
N LEU A 7 -7.03 9.81 -5.38
CA LEU A 7 -6.65 8.45 -5.03
C LEU A 7 -7.90 7.58 -5.10
N ASP A 8 -7.83 6.49 -5.86
CA ASP A 8 -8.82 5.41 -5.89
C ASP A 8 -8.29 4.29 -5.00
N ILE A 9 -8.95 4.07 -3.86
CA ILE A 9 -8.58 3.06 -2.87
C ILE A 9 -9.51 1.86 -3.00
N ARG A 10 -8.93 0.67 -3.16
CA ARG A 10 -9.67 -0.59 -3.26
C ARG A 10 -9.02 -1.65 -2.41
N ARG A 11 -9.85 -2.37 -1.65
CA ARG A 11 -9.44 -3.56 -0.94
C ARG A 11 -9.28 -4.71 -1.95
N ILE A 12 -8.12 -5.37 -1.95
CA ILE A 12 -7.83 -6.53 -2.80
C ILE A 12 -8.07 -7.82 -2.02
N GLY A 13 -7.67 -7.85 -0.75
CA GLY A 13 -7.67 -9.07 0.04
C GLY A 13 -7.80 -8.82 1.54
N SER A 14 -7.92 -9.92 2.27
CA SER A 14 -7.86 -9.95 3.73
C SER A 14 -6.54 -10.57 4.15
N VAL A 15 -5.81 -9.90 5.03
CA VAL A 15 -4.66 -10.49 5.71
C VAL A 15 -5.21 -11.31 6.88
N LYS A 16 -4.93 -12.61 6.87
CA LYS A 16 -5.37 -13.55 7.91
C LYS A 16 -4.15 -14.09 8.64
N ASP A 17 -4.21 -14.09 9.96
CA ASP A 17 -3.29 -14.87 10.79
C ASP A 17 -4.06 -16.07 11.32
N ARG A 18 -3.75 -17.24 10.76
CA ARG A 18 -4.48 -18.51 10.97
C ARG A 18 -5.97 -18.36 10.67
N ASP A 19 -6.81 -18.26 11.69
CA ASP A 19 -8.27 -18.12 11.58
C ASP A 19 -8.77 -16.68 11.82
N GLU A 20 -7.92 -15.77 12.30
CA GLU A 20 -8.31 -14.40 12.59
C GLU A 20 -7.94 -13.45 11.44
N VAL A 21 -8.87 -12.58 11.07
CA VAL A 21 -8.63 -11.55 10.05
C VAL A 21 -7.94 -10.36 10.70
N VAL A 22 -6.61 -10.35 10.62
CA VAL A 22 -5.76 -9.32 11.24
C VAL A 22 -5.64 -8.04 10.41
N GLY A 23 -6.02 -8.06 9.13
CA GLY A 23 -5.95 -6.86 8.30
C GLY A 23 -6.57 -6.96 6.90
N ASN A 24 -6.38 -5.90 6.13
CA ASN A 24 -6.83 -5.75 4.75
C ASN A 24 -5.68 -5.34 3.85
N GLN A 25 -5.45 -6.12 2.80
CA GLN A 25 -4.55 -5.70 1.73
C GLN A 25 -5.29 -4.72 0.82
N THR A 26 -4.72 -3.53 0.69
CA THR A 26 -5.35 -2.39 0.02
C THR A 26 -4.45 -1.86 -1.09
N ARG A 27 -5.04 -1.58 -2.26
CA ARG A 27 -4.37 -0.95 -3.39
C ARG A 27 -4.92 0.44 -3.61
N VAL A 28 -4.00 1.39 -3.75
CA VAL A 28 -4.31 2.77 -4.07
C VAL A 28 -3.77 3.08 -5.46
N LYS A 29 -4.65 3.55 -6.35
CA LYS A 29 -4.31 4.06 -7.67
C LYS A 29 -4.42 5.57 -7.69
N VAL A 30 -3.35 6.25 -8.11
CA VAL A 30 -3.37 7.70 -8.33
C VAL A 30 -4.08 7.99 -9.64
N VAL A 31 -5.39 8.23 -9.60
CA VAL A 31 -6.21 8.48 -10.82
C VAL A 31 -5.97 9.86 -11.40
N LYS A 32 -5.63 10.84 -10.56
CA LYS A 32 -5.28 12.20 -11.00
C LYS A 32 -4.10 12.70 -10.18
N ASN A 33 -3.10 13.26 -10.83
CA ASN A 33 -1.99 13.95 -10.20
C ASN A 33 -1.60 15.14 -11.07
N LYS A 34 -1.58 16.35 -10.50
CA LYS A 34 -1.14 17.58 -11.17
C LYS A 34 0.33 17.92 -10.94
N LEU A 35 1.02 17.22 -10.03
CA LEU A 35 2.39 17.53 -9.60
C LEU A 35 3.42 16.56 -10.18
N ALA A 36 3.03 15.31 -10.43
CA ALA A 36 3.90 14.25 -10.92
C ALA A 36 3.12 13.29 -11.84
N PRO A 37 3.79 12.32 -12.50
CA PRO A 37 3.13 11.37 -13.39
C PRO A 37 1.93 10.68 -12.72
N PRO A 38 0.73 10.73 -13.33
CA PRO A 38 -0.45 10.05 -12.81
C PRO A 38 -0.39 8.53 -13.06
N PHE A 39 -1.39 7.81 -12.55
CA PHE A 39 -1.63 6.37 -12.73
C PHE A 39 -0.65 5.40 -12.05
N LYS A 40 0.22 5.89 -11.17
CA LYS A 40 0.98 5.03 -10.27
C LYS A 40 0.05 4.25 -9.34
N VAL A 41 0.42 3.00 -9.09
CA VAL A 41 -0.28 2.08 -8.20
C VAL A 41 0.65 1.76 -7.04
N VAL A 42 0.11 1.76 -5.83
CA VAL A 42 0.80 1.31 -4.61
C VAL A 42 -0.10 0.32 -3.89
N GLU A 43 0.53 -0.66 -3.24
CA GLU A 43 -0.13 -1.71 -2.47
C GLU A 43 0.44 -1.68 -1.08
N PHE A 44 -0.44 -1.71 -0.08
CA PHE A 44 -0.06 -1.74 1.31
C PHE A 44 -1.09 -2.47 2.15
N ASP A 45 -0.62 -2.99 3.27
CA ASP A 45 -1.45 -3.69 4.23
C ASP A 45 -1.92 -2.73 5.33
N ILE A 46 -3.23 -2.78 5.60
CA ILE A 46 -3.87 -2.06 6.70
C ILE A 46 -4.22 -3.09 7.76
N MET A 47 -3.50 -3.07 8.88
CA MET A 47 -3.76 -3.93 10.03
C MET A 47 -4.85 -3.31 10.90
N TYR A 48 -5.78 -4.12 11.41
CA TYR A 48 -6.84 -3.63 12.29
C TYR A 48 -6.25 -3.20 13.64
N GLY A 49 -6.50 -1.97 14.06
CA GLY A 49 -5.99 -1.41 15.33
C GLY A 49 -4.64 -0.71 15.23
N GLU A 50 -3.78 -1.08 14.28
CA GLU A 50 -2.46 -0.45 14.08
C GLU A 50 -2.40 0.49 12.86
N GLY A 51 -3.35 0.37 11.92
CA GLY A 51 -3.41 1.20 10.73
C GLY A 51 -2.47 0.71 9.63
N VAL A 52 -1.79 1.63 8.94
CA VAL A 52 -0.94 1.30 7.79
C VAL A 52 0.38 0.66 8.26
N SER A 53 0.69 -0.52 7.74
CA SER A 53 1.94 -1.24 8.03
C SER A 53 3.16 -0.61 7.34
N LYS A 54 3.64 0.52 7.88
CA LYS A 54 4.79 1.26 7.34
C LYS A 54 6.09 0.46 7.36
N THR A 55 6.28 -0.38 8.39
CA THR A 55 7.46 -1.23 8.54
C THR A 55 7.49 -2.34 7.48
N GLY A 56 6.34 -2.92 7.15
CA GLY A 56 6.22 -3.89 6.05
C GLY A 56 6.59 -3.27 4.71
N GLU A 57 6.01 -2.12 4.38
CA GLU A 57 6.35 -1.39 3.14
C GLU A 57 7.83 -1.01 3.06
N LEU A 58 8.44 -0.61 4.18
CA LEU A 58 9.86 -0.23 4.22
C LEU A 58 10.78 -1.41 3.86
N VAL A 59 10.46 -2.61 4.37
CA VAL A 59 11.23 -3.83 4.07
C VAL A 59 11.02 -4.24 2.61
N ASP A 60 9.80 -4.20 2.09
CA ASP A 60 9.53 -4.54 0.69
C ASP A 60 10.20 -3.58 -0.28
N LEU A 61 10.18 -2.28 0.03
CA LEU A 61 10.92 -1.26 -0.71
C LEU A 61 12.43 -1.48 -0.60
N GLY A 62 12.93 -1.87 0.58
CA GLY A 62 14.34 -2.16 0.82
C GLY A 62 14.85 -3.36 0.02
N VAL A 63 14.05 -4.43 -0.05
CA VAL A 63 14.33 -5.61 -0.90
C VAL A 63 14.30 -5.23 -2.37
N LYS A 64 13.29 -4.45 -2.80
CA LYS A 64 13.18 -4.00 -4.19
C LYS A 64 14.31 -3.05 -4.62
N ALA A 65 14.80 -2.23 -3.69
CA ALA A 65 15.91 -1.32 -3.92
C ALA A 65 17.29 -2.00 -3.77
N GLY A 66 17.35 -3.29 -3.42
CA GLY A 66 18.60 -4.03 -3.22
C GLY A 66 19.39 -3.58 -1.98
N VAL A 67 18.74 -2.87 -1.06
CA VAL A 67 19.34 -2.41 0.20
C VAL A 67 19.27 -3.51 1.26
N VAL A 68 18.29 -4.42 1.13
CA VAL A 68 18.07 -5.55 2.03
C VAL A 68 18.19 -6.84 1.24
N GLU A 69 19.20 -7.66 1.54
CA GLU A 69 19.29 -9.03 1.02
C GLU A 69 18.38 -9.95 1.81
N LYS A 70 17.55 -10.72 1.09
CA LYS A 70 16.72 -11.78 1.66
C LYS A 70 17.49 -13.10 1.44
N SER A 71 18.18 -13.58 2.48
CA SER A 71 18.76 -14.93 2.54
C SER A 71 17.73 -15.97 2.92
#